data_AF-A0A937FYQ6-F1
#
_entry.id   AF-A0A937FYQ6-F1
#
_cell.length_a   1.000
_cell.length_b   1.000
_cell.length_c   1.000
_cell.angle_alpha   90.00
_cell.angle_beta   90.00
_cell.angle_gamma   90.00
#
_symmetry.space_group_name_H-M   'P 1'
#
loop_
_entity.id
_entity.type
_entity.pdbx_description
1 polymer ?
#
loop_
_entity_poly.entity_id
_entity_poly.type
_entity_poly.pdbx_seq_one_letter_code
_entity_poly.pdbx_strand_id
1 'polypeptide(L)'
;MPKDIIYDFDIWYRPTLSNFDKLTDALSNIQPDNRSELKSIVFHPERCYIRITEKPFKIELLPQIAGYVRQDYSQVKERAISFRLNKHEAPVISYEDLIQTKKSLGRDIDKNDIRGLENAKKKEKNKGF
;
A
#
# COMPACT_ATOMS: atom_id res chain seq x y z
N MET A 1 -25.17 4.80 9.30
CA MET A 1 -24.00 5.54 9.84
C MET A 1 -23.24 6.10 8.66
N PRO A 2 -22.85 7.38 8.64
CA PRO A 2 -22.14 7.91 7.50
C PRO A 2 -20.77 7.22 7.42
N LYS A 3 -20.44 6.69 6.24
CA LYS A 3 -19.12 6.12 5.92
C LYS A 3 -18.15 7.30 5.83
N ASP A 4 -17.64 7.73 6.97
CA ASP A 4 -16.82 8.95 7.06
C ASP A 4 -15.40 8.80 6.52
N ILE A 5 -14.99 7.57 6.18
CA ILE A 5 -13.73 7.30 5.47
C ILE A 5 -14.08 7.13 4.00
N ILE A 6 -13.58 8.05 3.17
CA ILE A 6 -13.85 8.10 1.72
C ILE A 6 -12.68 7.48 0.96
N TYR A 7 -11.45 7.59 1.48
CA TYR A 7 -10.24 7.18 0.77
C TYR A 7 -9.32 6.35 1.66
N ASP A 8 -8.86 5.23 1.12
CA ASP A 8 -7.95 4.28 1.77
C ASP A 8 -6.65 4.19 0.96
N PHE A 9 -5.51 4.32 1.65
CA PHE A 9 -4.18 4.25 1.07
C PHE A 9 -3.36 3.17 1.77
N ASP A 10 -3.19 2.04 1.08
CA ASP A 10 -2.28 0.97 1.50
C ASP A 10 -0.88 1.22 0.92
N ILE A 11 0.09 1.45 1.79
CA ILE A 11 1.49 1.69 1.41
C ILE A 11 2.34 0.52 1.90
N TRP A 12 2.71 -0.36 0.97
CA TRP A 12 3.67 -1.42 1.24
C TRP A 12 5.11 -0.89 1.15
N TYR A 13 5.89 -1.10 2.21
CA TYR A 13 7.28 -0.63 2.30
C TYR A 13 8.24 -1.78 2.58
N ARG A 14 9.53 -1.59 2.24
CA ARG A 14 10.59 -2.53 2.64
C ARG A 14 10.90 -2.30 4.11
N PRO A 15 10.62 -3.26 5.02
CA PRO A 15 10.74 -3.07 6.46
C PRO A 15 12.21 -3.16 6.89
N THR A 16 12.90 -2.03 6.78
CA THR A 16 14.20 -1.76 7.41
C THR A 16 14.02 -0.63 8.40
N LEU A 17 14.85 -0.58 9.45
CA LEU A 17 14.82 0.51 10.43
C LEU A 17 14.91 1.88 9.74
N SER A 18 15.85 2.04 8.79
CA SER A 18 16.00 3.29 8.02
C SER A 18 14.74 3.71 7.26
N ASN A 19 14.02 2.78 6.64
CA ASN A 19 12.77 3.11 5.95
C ASN A 19 11.65 3.40 6.92
N PHE A 20 11.58 2.65 8.03
CA PHE A 20 10.60 2.88 9.08
C PHE A 20 10.75 4.29 9.67
N ASP A 21 11.97 4.69 10.04
CA ASP A 21 12.26 6.01 10.60
C ASP A 21 11.88 7.13 9.61
N LYS A 22 12.23 6.98 8.32
CA LYS A 22 11.84 7.95 7.29
C LYS A 22 10.31 8.06 7.14
N LEU A 23 9.60 6.94 7.25
CA LEU A 23 8.14 6.91 7.13
C LEU A 23 7.47 7.54 8.36
N THR A 24 7.91 7.21 9.56
CA THR A 24 7.36 7.79 10.80
C THR A 24 7.67 9.27 10.91
N ASP A 25 8.84 9.72 10.46
CA ASP A 25 9.17 11.15 10.37
C ASP A 25 8.29 11.88 9.35
N ALA A 26 8.09 11.30 8.16
CA ALA A 26 7.20 11.87 7.15
C ALA A 26 5.75 11.98 7.66
N LEU A 27 5.24 10.92 8.30
CA LEU A 27 3.91 10.91 8.90
C LEU A 27 3.79 11.91 10.06
N SER A 28 4.81 12.05 10.90
CA SER A 28 4.86 13.02 11.99
C SER A 28 4.90 14.48 11.51
N ASN A 29 5.22 14.72 10.24
CA ASN A 29 5.14 16.04 9.62
C ASN A 29 3.74 16.32 9.04
N ILE A 30 3.04 15.27 8.60
CA ILE A 30 1.65 15.37 8.12
C ILE A 30 0.68 15.47 9.31
N GLN A 31 0.96 14.76 10.41
CA GLN A 31 0.16 14.74 11.63
C GLN A 31 1.04 14.95 12.87
N PRO A 32 1.36 16.21 13.19
CA PRO A 32 2.18 16.54 14.36
C PRO A 32 1.62 15.99 15.68
N ASP A 33 0.30 15.90 15.82
CA ASP A 33 -0.36 15.43 17.04
C ASP A 33 -0.07 13.95 17.35
N ASN A 34 0.18 13.13 16.32
CA ASN A 34 0.51 11.71 16.46
C ASN A 34 2.02 11.47 16.62
N ARG A 35 2.86 12.53 16.63
CA ARG A 35 4.32 12.40 16.67
C ARG A 35 4.83 11.59 17.87
N SER A 36 4.27 11.84 19.06
CA SER A 36 4.71 11.14 20.28
C SER A 36 4.38 9.65 20.21
N GLU A 37 3.21 9.30 19.69
CA GLU A 37 2.80 7.91 19.47
C GLU A 37 3.71 7.24 18.43
N LEU A 38 3.89 7.86 17.25
CA LEU A 38 4.75 7.33 16.18
C LEU A 38 6.20 7.11 16.65
N LYS A 39 6.74 8.01 17.48
CA LYS A 39 8.09 7.88 18.05
C LYS A 39 8.21 6.80 19.13
N SER A 40 7.10 6.40 19.74
CA SER A 40 7.09 5.35 20.78
C SER A 40 7.10 3.94 20.18
N ILE A 41 6.83 3.80 18.88
CA ILE A 41 6.78 2.50 18.20
C ILE A 41 8.19 1.91 18.10
N VAL A 42 8.36 0.72 18.69
CA VAL A 42 9.59 -0.07 18.53
C VAL A 42 9.56 -0.81 17.20
N PHE A 43 10.55 -0.57 16.36
CA PHE A 43 10.65 -1.22 15.06
C PHE A 43 10.72 -2.75 15.16
N HIS A 44 9.85 -3.43 14.43
CA HIS A 44 9.86 -4.87 14.21
C HIS A 44 9.49 -5.16 12.74
N PRO A 45 10.36 -5.84 11.97
CA PRO A 45 10.26 -5.92 10.52
C PRO A 45 9.01 -6.64 10.00
N GLU A 46 8.33 -7.40 10.85
CA GLU A 46 7.11 -8.14 10.51
C GLU A 46 5.84 -7.58 11.17
N ARG A 47 6.00 -6.70 12.18
CA ARG A 47 4.91 -6.29 13.07
C ARG A 47 4.67 -4.78 13.08
N CYS A 48 5.57 -3.99 12.48
CA CYS A 48 5.40 -2.54 12.32
C CYS A 48 4.40 -2.20 11.22
N TYR A 49 3.17 -2.59 11.47
CA TYR A 49 1.99 -2.05 10.85
C TYR A 49 1.64 -0.73 11.53
N ILE A 50 1.51 0.35 10.74
CA ILE A 50 1.06 1.66 11.24
C ILE A 50 -0.25 2.00 10.55
N ARG A 51 -1.26 2.35 11.33
CA ARG A 51 -2.53 2.88 10.82
C ARG A 51 -2.69 4.31 11.28
N ILE A 52 -2.94 5.19 10.34
CA ILE A 52 -3.31 6.57 10.57
C ILE A 52 -4.71 6.79 10.00
N THR A 53 -5.60 7.37 10.82
CA THR A 53 -6.95 7.71 10.39
C THR A 53 -7.19 9.19 10.66
N GLU A 54 -7.42 9.94 9.60
CA GLU A 54 -7.77 11.36 9.66
C GLU A 54 -8.77 11.64 8.56
N LYS A 55 -10.01 11.94 8.94
CA LYS A 55 -11.10 12.02 7.96
C LYS A 55 -10.76 13.03 6.86
N PRO A 56 -10.99 12.70 5.58
CA PRO A 56 -11.66 11.49 5.06
C PRO A 56 -10.72 10.32 4.71
N PHE A 57 -9.47 10.37 5.16
CA PHE A 57 -8.40 9.46 4.78
C PHE A 57 -8.09 8.41 5.84
N LYS A 58 -7.76 7.22 5.36
CA LYS A 58 -7.07 6.19 6.13
C LYS A 58 -5.78 5.83 5.38
N ILE A 59 -4.67 5.79 6.10
CA ILE A 59 -3.37 5.38 5.57
C ILE A 59 -2.89 4.19 6.39
N GLU A 60 -2.52 3.11 5.70
CA GLU A 60 -1.96 1.90 6.30
C GLU A 60 -0.55 1.68 5.76
N LEU A 61 0.45 1.68 6.64
CA LEU A 61 1.82 1.28 6.31
C LEU A 61 1.99 -0.21 6.58
N LEU A 62 2.18 -0.96 5.51
CA LEU A 62 2.24 -2.42 5.54
C LEU A 62 3.70 -2.88 5.46
N PRO A 63 4.23 -3.60 6.47
CA PRO A 63 5.57 -4.20 6.36
C PRO A 63 5.56 -5.45 5.47
N GLN A 64 4.38 -6.04 5.25
CA GLN A 64 4.14 -7.26 4.49
C GLN A 64 2.78 -7.19 3.80
N ILE A 65 2.65 -7.91 2.70
CA ILE A 65 1.39 -8.13 2.00
C ILE A 65 1.22 -9.62 1.73
N ALA A 66 -0.02 -10.11 1.64
CA ALA A 66 -0.25 -11.52 1.37
C ALA A 66 0.34 -11.93 0.02
N GLY A 67 0.82 -13.18 -0.06
CA GLY A 67 1.43 -13.73 -1.27
C GLY A 67 2.89 -13.33 -1.50
N TYR A 68 3.44 -12.42 -0.69
CA TYR A 68 4.84 -11.99 -0.78
C TYR A 68 5.49 -11.92 0.61
N VAL A 69 6.71 -12.44 0.71
CA VAL A 69 7.56 -12.24 1.89
C VAL A 69 8.42 -10.98 1.70
N ARG A 70 9.09 -10.56 2.77
CA ARG A 70 9.95 -9.36 2.76
C ARG A 70 10.99 -9.37 1.62
N GLN A 71 11.55 -10.54 1.34
CA GLN A 71 12.58 -10.76 0.34
C GLN A 71 12.09 -10.48 -1.08
N ASP A 72 10.77 -10.52 -1.31
CA ASP A 72 10.17 -10.29 -2.63
C ASP A 72 10.01 -8.80 -2.95
N TYR A 73 10.19 -7.90 -1.97
CA TYR A 73 9.92 -6.47 -2.15
C TYR A 73 10.63 -5.89 -3.37
N SER A 74 11.93 -6.15 -3.55
CA SER A 74 12.70 -5.59 -4.67
C SER A 74 12.16 -6.08 -6.01
N GLN A 75 11.83 -7.37 -6.12
CA GLN A 75 11.33 -7.96 -7.36
C GLN A 75 9.94 -7.42 -7.72
N VAL A 76 9.05 -7.27 -6.74
CA VAL A 76 7.72 -6.67 -6.97
C VAL A 76 7.86 -5.18 -7.29
N LYS A 77 8.81 -4.48 -6.64
CA LYS A 77 9.07 -3.06 -6.90
C LYS A 77 9.58 -2.81 -8.32
N GLU A 78 10.41 -3.69 -8.87
CA GLU A 78 10.87 -3.63 -10.25
C GLU A 78 9.74 -3.79 -11.27
N ARG A 79 8.69 -4.56 -10.92
CA ARG A 79 7.49 -4.72 -11.73
C ARG A 79 6.41 -3.65 -11.47
N ALA A 80 6.64 -2.74 -10.52
CA ALA A 80 5.68 -1.69 -10.20
C ALA A 80 5.38 -0.84 -11.44
N ILE A 81 4.12 -0.46 -11.59
CA ILE A 81 3.71 0.45 -12.65
C ILE A 81 3.76 1.88 -12.14
N SER A 82 4.05 2.83 -13.02
CA SER A 82 3.99 4.24 -12.69
C SER A 82 2.55 4.74 -12.72
N PHE A 83 2.10 5.29 -11.59
CA PHE A 83 0.82 6.00 -11.50
C PHE A 83 1.07 7.50 -11.39
N ARG A 84 0.49 8.25 -12.34
CA ARG A 84 0.59 9.71 -12.35
C ARG A 84 -0.71 10.34 -11.88
N LEU A 85 -0.62 11.14 -10.83
CA LEU A 85 -1.71 11.98 -10.34
C LEU A 85 -1.26 13.44 -10.38
N ASN A 86 -1.84 14.22 -11.29
CA ASN A 86 -1.42 15.60 -11.58
C ASN A 86 0.07 15.66 -11.98
N LYS A 87 0.87 16.39 -11.18
CA LYS A 87 2.32 16.55 -11.34
C LYS A 87 3.13 15.53 -10.52
N HIS A 88 2.46 14.64 -9.80
CA HIS A 88 3.09 13.65 -8.94
C HIS A 88 3.07 12.28 -9.61
N GLU A 89 4.18 11.58 -9.48
CA GLU A 89 4.35 10.23 -9.97
C GLU A 89 4.66 9.33 -8.77
N ALA A 90 3.96 8.21 -8.69
CA ALA A 90 4.12 7.25 -7.62
C ALA A 90 4.16 5.83 -8.20
N PRO A 91 5.10 4.98 -7.75
CA PRO A 91 5.08 3.58 -8.09
C PRO A 91 3.93 2.89 -7.36
N VAL A 92 3.08 2.18 -8.09
CA VAL A 92 2.01 1.34 -7.54
C VAL A 92 2.23 -0.11 -7.92
N ILE A 93 1.73 -1.02 -7.09
CA ILE A 93 1.83 -2.46 -7.34
C ILE A 93 1.22 -2.80 -8.71
N SER A 94 1.87 -3.71 -9.45
CA SER A 94 1.36 -4.14 -10.76
C SER A 94 0.00 -4.84 -10.61
N TYR A 95 -0.77 -4.90 -11.70
CA TYR A 95 -2.02 -5.67 -11.71
C TYR A 95 -1.76 -7.15 -11.39
N GLU A 96 -0.72 -7.73 -11.96
CA GLU A 96 -0.27 -9.11 -11.71
C GLU A 96 -0.05 -9.37 -10.22
N ASP A 97 0.77 -8.52 -9.59
CA ASP A 97 1.16 -8.71 -8.19
C ASP A 97 -0.01 -8.41 -7.25
N LEU A 98 -0.86 -7.43 -7.56
CA LEU A 98 -2.07 -7.14 -6.78
C LEU A 98 -3.08 -8.29 -6.85
N ILE A 99 -3.27 -8.89 -8.03
CA ILE A 99 -4.14 -10.07 -8.20
C ILE A 99 -3.59 -11.24 -7.38
N GLN A 100 -2.26 -11.46 -7.38
CA GLN A 100 -1.63 -12.49 -6.57
C GLN A 100 -1.92 -12.28 -5.08
N THR A 101 -1.70 -11.07 -4.56
CA THR A 101 -2.00 -10.73 -3.17
C THR A 101 -3.46 -10.99 -2.80
N LYS A 102 -4.41 -10.59 -3.67
CA LYS A 102 -5.84 -10.86 -3.46
C LYS A 102 -6.19 -12.35 -3.48
N LYS A 103 -5.59 -13.13 -4.39
CA LYS A 103 -5.77 -14.59 -4.45
C LYS A 103 -5.24 -15.27 -3.18
N SER A 104 -4.10 -14.81 -2.66
CA SER A 104 -3.51 -15.36 -1.43
C SER A 104 -4.33 -15.06 -0.16
N LEU A 105 -5.11 -13.97 -0.13
CA LEU A 105 -6.01 -13.67 0.99
C LEU A 105 -7.28 -14.52 0.98
N GLY A 106 -7.74 -14.97 -0.20
CA GLY A 106 -8.88 -15.87 -0.33
C GLY A 106 -10.23 -15.31 0.14
N ARG A 107 -10.37 -13.98 0.32
CA ARG A 107 -11.62 -13.38 0.81
C ARG A 107 -12.68 -13.39 -0.30
N ASP A 108 -13.93 -13.63 0.06
CA ASP A 108 -15.03 -13.64 -0.92
C ASP A 108 -15.21 -12.29 -1.64
N ILE A 109 -14.90 -11.18 -0.96
CA ILE A 109 -14.93 -9.83 -1.55
C ILE A 109 -13.94 -9.70 -2.70
N ASP A 110 -12.82 -10.44 -2.64
CA ASP A 110 -11.73 -10.33 -3.61
C ASP A 110 -12.09 -11.01 -4.95
N LYS A 111 -13.13 -11.86 -5.02
CA LYS A 111 -13.54 -12.52 -6.28
C LYS A 111 -14.00 -11.51 -7.34
N ASN A 112 -14.80 -10.53 -6.96
CA ASN A 112 -15.27 -9.49 -7.88
C ASN A 112 -14.15 -8.50 -8.22
N ASP A 113 -13.32 -8.15 -7.24
CA ASP A 113 -12.16 -7.29 -7.45
C ASP A 113 -11.15 -7.90 -8.43
N ILE A 114 -10.84 -9.20 -8.28
CA ILE A 114 -9.93 -9.91 -9.20
C ILE A 114 -10.44 -9.81 -10.64
N ARG A 115 -11.74 -10.05 -10.86
CA ARG A 115 -12.34 -9.95 -12.21
C ARG A 115 -12.26 -8.52 -12.75
N GLY A 116 -12.48 -7.51 -11.90
CA GLY A 116 -12.32 -6.10 -12.25
C GLY A 116 -10.89 -5.77 -12.67
N LEU A 117 -9.90 -6.22 -11.90
CA LEU A 117 -8.47 -6.02 -12.17
C LEU A 117 -8.04 -6.73 -13.45
N GLU A 118 -8.49 -7.96 -13.68
CA GLU A 118 -8.20 -8.69 -14.93
C GLU A 118 -8.74 -7.97 -16.17
N ASN A 119 -9.93 -7.36 -16.06
CA ASN A 119 -10.50 -6.56 -17.14
C ASN A 119 -9.76 -5.24 -17.35
N ALA A 120 -9.36 -4.55 -16.27
CA ALA A 120 -8.57 -3.32 -16.36
C ALA A 120 -7.21 -3.58 -17.04
N LYS A 121 -6.53 -4.65 -16.62
CA LYS A 121 -5.29 -5.12 -17.23
C LYS A 121 -5.42 -5.39 -18.74
N LYS A 122 -6.52 -6.03 -19.18
CA LYS A 122 -6.78 -6.23 -20.63
C LYS A 122 -6.95 -4.91 -21.38
N LYS A 123 -7.65 -3.94 -20.78
CA LYS A 123 -7.86 -2.62 -21.38
C LYS A 123 -6.56 -1.83 -21.52
N GLU A 124 -5.67 -1.88 -20.53
CA GLU A 124 -4.36 -1.22 -20.64
C GLU A 124 -3.50 -1.81 -21.75
N LYS A 125 -3.46 -3.15 -21.86
CA LYS A 125 -2.75 -3.80 -22.98
C LYS A 125 -3.26 -3.35 -24.35
N ASN A 126 -4.56 -3.08 -24.47
CA ASN A 126 -5.17 -2.63 -25.72
C ASN A 126 -5.00 -1.12 -25.99
N LYS A 127 -4.52 -0.33 -25.01
CA LYS A 127 -4.18 1.10 -25.20
C LYS A 127 -2.72 1.32 -25.62
N GLY A 128 -1.90 0.26 -25.57
CA GLY A 128 -0.48 0.27 -25.93
C GLY A 128 -0.19 -0.08 -27.39
N PHE A 129 -1.17 0.00 -28.29
CA PHE A 129 -1.04 -0.15 -29.74
C PHE A 129 -1.62 1.07 -30.46
#